data_AF-A0A0C9TC33-F1
#
_entry.id   AF-A0A0C9TC33-F1
#
_cell.length_a   1.000
_cell.length_b   1.000
_cell.length_c   1.000
_cell.angle_alpha   90.00
_cell.angle_beta   90.00
_cell.angle_gamma   90.00
#
_symmetry.space_group_name_H-M   'P 1'
#
loop_
_entity.id
_entity.type
_entity.pdbx_description
1 polymer ?
#
loop_
_entity_poly.entity_id
_entity_poly.type
_entity_poly.pdbx_seq_one_letter_code
_entity_poly.pdbx_strand_id
1 'polypeptide(L)'
;MVVLDKYHDDDADAPPSYDTITSGASSVRPEPLVNEKSPRQSSFTPSRNTQTTRIPPPKPSQSSSSSWLSMLSFASSRTSKQVRQTVLSLVRDLVINPQSPDILDSCADACRAHGLELSALIQEPSIEDHSAIYWAIVNRRESLLPSLLAHAVPLTSATISDIRLGCLVTSNETLFQALRCQRDPFTKQKAPLSTSSGADTLVLGSTPADDISIRELEGEGAFVADMRISLWQKRMRISGRVSVEFIARG
;
A
#
# COMPACT_ATOMS: atom_id res chain seq x y z
N MET A 1 -62.41 16.37 8.62
CA MET A 1 -62.16 15.88 9.98
C MET A 1 -60.71 16.20 10.28
N VAL A 2 -60.48 17.27 11.04
CA VAL A 2 -59.14 17.85 11.28
C VAL A 2 -58.76 17.47 12.70
N VAL A 3 -57.71 16.67 12.86
CA VAL A 3 -57.14 16.32 14.15
C VAL A 3 -55.96 17.27 14.36
N LEU A 4 -56.13 18.24 15.27
CA LEU A 4 -55.04 19.02 15.82
C LEU A 4 -54.43 18.21 16.97
N ASP A 5 -53.23 17.66 16.76
CA ASP A 5 -52.41 17.20 17.86
C ASP A 5 -51.69 18.39 18.49
N LYS A 6 -52.00 18.62 19.76
CA LYS A 6 -51.29 19.54 20.64
C LYS A 6 -49.92 18.95 20.97
N TYR A 7 -48.86 19.65 20.61
CA TYR A 7 -47.53 19.40 21.15
C TYR A 7 -47.49 19.88 22.61
N HIS A 8 -47.07 18.98 23.49
CA HIS A 8 -46.70 19.25 24.86
C HIS A 8 -45.19 19.56 24.85
N ASP A 9 -44.85 20.83 25.07
CA ASP A 9 -43.52 21.25 25.52
C ASP A 9 -43.35 20.76 26.96
N ASP A 10 -42.29 20.00 27.22
CA ASP A 10 -41.70 19.90 28.54
C ASP A 10 -40.18 20.00 28.42
N ASP A 11 -39.67 20.87 29.28
CA ASP A 11 -38.36 21.46 29.32
C ASP A 11 -37.21 20.49 29.65
N ALA A 12 -36.06 20.83 29.09
CA ALA A 12 -34.73 20.79 29.71
C ALA A 12 -34.23 19.47 30.35
N ASP A 13 -33.49 18.69 29.56
CA ASP A 13 -32.43 17.82 30.07
C ASP A 13 -31.08 18.31 29.51
N ALA A 14 -30.47 19.26 30.21
CA ALA A 14 -29.15 19.78 29.85
C ALA A 14 -28.07 18.73 30.16
N PRO A 15 -27.06 18.53 29.28
CA PRO A 15 -26.00 17.57 29.53
C PRO A 15 -25.09 18.00 30.71
N PRO A 16 -24.48 17.05 31.42
CA PRO A 16 -23.60 17.33 32.55
C PRO A 16 -22.35 18.12 32.15
N SER A 17 -21.92 19.03 33.02
CA SER A 17 -20.68 19.81 32.87
C SER A 17 -19.45 18.93 33.13
N TYR A 18 -18.50 18.91 32.19
CA TYR A 18 -17.17 18.33 32.39
C TYR A 18 -16.22 19.39 32.90
N ASP A 19 -15.97 19.38 34.21
CA ASP A 19 -14.90 20.14 34.83
C ASP A 19 -13.62 19.31 34.95
N THR A 20 -12.51 20.02 34.73
CA THR A 20 -11.16 19.82 35.28
C THR A 20 -10.14 19.06 34.42
N ILE A 21 -9.41 19.87 33.65
CA ILE A 21 -8.07 19.62 33.15
C ILE A 21 -7.11 19.81 34.34
N THR A 22 -6.29 18.82 34.67
CA THR A 22 -5.06 19.04 35.46
C THR A 22 -3.84 18.59 34.70
N SER A 23 -3.05 19.60 34.32
CA SER A 23 -1.69 19.54 33.81
C SER A 23 -0.77 18.73 34.72
N GLY A 24 -0.08 17.75 34.15
CA GLY A 24 1.02 17.03 34.78
C GLY A 24 2.25 17.11 33.88
N ALA A 25 3.09 18.12 34.13
CA ALA A 25 4.41 18.24 33.55
C ALA A 25 5.42 17.29 34.22
N SER A 26 6.30 16.67 33.44
CA SER A 26 7.68 16.27 33.79
C SER A 26 8.36 15.80 32.50
N SER A 27 9.39 16.48 31.97
CA SER A 27 10.80 16.45 32.46
C SER A 27 11.31 15.00 32.46
N VAL A 28 12.23 14.56 31.60
CA VAL A 28 13.64 14.97 31.50
C VAL A 28 14.22 14.44 30.17
N ARG A 29 14.96 15.29 29.46
CA ARG A 29 15.92 14.94 28.39
C ARG A 29 17.31 14.80 29.01
N PRO A 30 18.09 13.79 28.61
CA PRO A 30 19.51 14.06 28.37
C PRO A 30 20.06 13.34 27.12
N GLU A 31 20.52 14.14 26.18
CA GLU A 31 21.66 13.91 25.26
C GLU A 31 22.74 14.92 25.72
N PRO A 32 24.05 14.83 25.38
CA PRO A 32 24.69 13.93 24.41
C PRO A 32 26.02 13.32 24.92
N LEU A 33 26.57 12.31 24.24
CA LEU A 33 28.02 12.08 24.25
C LEU A 33 28.56 11.72 22.87
N VAL A 34 29.31 12.69 22.36
CA VAL A 34 30.33 12.65 21.31
C VAL A 34 31.25 11.44 21.49
N ASN A 35 31.54 10.71 20.41
CA ASN A 35 32.91 10.20 20.27
C ASN A 35 33.36 10.09 18.81
N GLU A 36 34.45 10.80 18.57
CA GLU A 36 35.19 10.99 17.35
C GLU A 36 36.34 9.97 17.33
N LYS A 37 36.42 9.10 16.31
CA LYS A 37 37.69 8.45 15.95
C LYS A 37 37.70 7.82 14.55
N SER A 38 38.25 8.57 13.60
CA SER A 38 39.09 8.03 12.53
C SER A 38 40.50 7.80 13.11
N PRO A 39 41.38 6.90 12.61
CA PRO A 39 42.02 7.11 11.30
C PRO A 39 42.63 5.85 10.58
N ARG A 40 43.27 6.14 9.42
CA ARG A 40 44.34 5.41 8.67
C ARG A 40 43.86 4.42 7.60
N GLN A 41 44.02 4.72 6.31
CA GLN A 41 45.25 4.74 5.48
C GLN A 41 46.01 3.40 5.45
N SER A 42 45.94 2.73 4.30
CA SER A 42 47.05 1.96 3.74
C SER A 42 46.95 1.92 2.21
N SER A 43 47.97 2.49 1.60
CA SER A 43 48.32 2.52 0.17
C SER A 43 49.01 1.22 -0.29
N PHE A 44 49.35 1.18 -1.60
CA PHE A 44 50.28 0.28 -2.32
C PHE A 44 49.69 -1.00 -2.95
N THR A 45 49.98 -1.44 -4.19
CA THR A 45 50.58 -0.94 -5.47
C THR A 45 50.37 -2.09 -6.50
N PRO A 46 50.71 -1.94 -7.81
CA PRO A 46 50.12 -2.69 -8.92
C PRO A 46 50.89 -3.96 -9.29
N SER A 47 50.29 -4.80 -10.15
CA SER A 47 51.07 -5.70 -10.99
C SER A 47 50.41 -5.95 -12.35
N ARG A 48 51.26 -6.32 -13.29
CA ARG A 48 51.27 -6.03 -14.73
C ARG A 48 51.37 -7.34 -15.52
N ASN A 49 50.95 -7.28 -16.79
CA ASN A 49 51.13 -8.26 -17.88
C ASN A 49 50.27 -9.53 -17.79
N THR A 50 49.74 -10.11 -18.89
CA THR A 50 50.36 -10.37 -20.20
C THR A 50 49.33 -10.38 -21.35
N GLN A 51 49.79 -9.93 -22.52
CA GLN A 51 49.19 -10.16 -23.83
C GLN A 51 49.21 -11.65 -24.20
N THR A 52 48.19 -12.13 -24.92
CA THR A 52 48.33 -13.14 -25.98
C THR A 52 47.17 -13.06 -26.97
N THR A 53 47.48 -13.52 -28.18
CA THR A 53 46.92 -13.23 -29.49
C THR A 53 45.68 -14.05 -29.92
N ARG A 54 44.94 -13.42 -30.85
CA ARG A 54 43.85 -13.84 -31.76
C ARG A 54 43.74 -15.33 -32.17
N ILE A 55 42.50 -15.79 -32.44
CA ILE A 55 41.92 -16.22 -33.75
C ILE A 55 40.41 -16.63 -33.59
N PRO A 56 39.48 -16.29 -34.53
CA PRO A 56 38.04 -16.70 -34.58
C PRO A 56 37.84 -18.04 -35.35
N PRO A 57 36.65 -18.69 -35.59
CA PRO A 57 35.22 -18.27 -35.70
C PRO A 57 34.24 -19.34 -35.09
N PRO A 58 32.93 -19.59 -35.46
CA PRO A 58 32.00 -18.98 -36.42
C PRO A 58 30.62 -18.54 -35.87
N LYS A 59 29.88 -17.83 -36.73
CA LYS A 59 28.47 -17.41 -36.56
C LYS A 59 27.53 -18.61 -36.53
N PRO A 60 26.45 -18.52 -35.72
CA PRO A 60 25.15 -18.94 -36.20
C PRO A 60 24.11 -17.80 -36.15
N SER A 61 23.08 -18.05 -36.93
CA SER A 61 21.95 -17.25 -37.34
C SER A 61 21.04 -16.74 -36.23
N GLN A 62 20.28 -15.71 -36.60
CA GLN A 62 19.10 -15.14 -35.96
C GLN A 62 18.25 -16.13 -35.14
N SER A 63 18.08 -15.82 -33.85
CA SER A 63 16.76 -15.76 -33.21
C SER A 63 16.84 -14.82 -32.00
N SER A 64 16.00 -13.78 -32.01
CA SER A 64 15.81 -12.91 -30.86
C SER A 64 15.04 -13.69 -29.79
N SER A 65 15.75 -14.23 -28.82
CA SER A 65 15.19 -14.89 -27.65
C SER A 65 16.04 -14.54 -26.43
N SER A 66 15.35 -13.99 -25.43
CA SER A 66 15.81 -13.40 -24.17
C SER A 66 16.70 -14.35 -23.34
N SER A 67 18.00 -14.34 -23.63
CA SER A 67 19.03 -15.19 -22.99
C SER A 67 19.59 -14.64 -21.66
N TRP A 68 18.75 -13.96 -20.86
CA TRP A 68 19.10 -13.56 -19.49
C TRP A 68 18.64 -14.57 -18.44
N LEU A 69 17.78 -15.52 -18.82
CA LEU A 69 17.18 -16.52 -17.92
C LEU A 69 18.05 -17.76 -17.66
N SER A 70 19.16 -17.94 -18.40
CA SER A 70 20.01 -19.14 -18.27
C SER A 70 21.05 -19.05 -17.15
N MET A 71 21.22 -17.89 -16.51
CA MET A 71 22.29 -17.67 -15.54
C MET A 71 21.92 -17.97 -14.07
N LEU A 72 20.65 -18.29 -13.78
CA LEU A 72 20.13 -18.41 -12.40
C LEU A 72 20.10 -19.84 -11.85
N SER A 73 20.60 -20.83 -12.58
CA SER A 73 20.39 -22.26 -12.27
C SER A 73 21.60 -22.98 -11.67
N PHE A 74 22.29 -22.48 -10.64
CA PHE A 74 23.23 -23.32 -9.84
C PHE A 74 23.34 -22.85 -8.37
N ALA A 75 23.14 -23.80 -7.42
CA ALA A 75 23.27 -23.73 -5.94
C ALA A 75 22.06 -23.21 -5.11
N SER A 76 21.36 -24.15 -4.46
CA SER A 76 19.98 -24.04 -3.93
C SER A 76 19.73 -23.14 -2.69
N SER A 77 20.73 -22.68 -1.92
CA SER A 77 20.47 -21.82 -0.74
C SER A 77 21.11 -20.43 -0.80
N ARG A 78 22.15 -20.24 -1.62
CA ARG A 78 22.75 -18.93 -1.89
C ARG A 78 21.97 -18.15 -2.97
N THR A 79 21.31 -18.85 -3.88
CA THR A 79 20.50 -18.26 -4.95
C THR A 79 19.22 -17.60 -4.45
N SER A 80 18.51 -18.15 -3.45
CA SER A 80 17.23 -17.57 -3.01
C SER A 80 17.37 -16.16 -2.42
N LYS A 81 18.42 -15.89 -1.65
CA LYS A 81 18.73 -14.54 -1.14
C LYS A 81 19.04 -13.57 -2.27
N GLN A 82 19.80 -14.02 -3.27
CA GLN A 82 20.13 -13.21 -4.44
C GLN A 82 18.88 -12.92 -5.28
N VAL A 83 18.04 -13.93 -5.52
CA VAL A 83 16.76 -13.79 -6.22
C VAL A 83 15.84 -12.84 -5.49
N ARG A 84 15.70 -12.97 -4.16
CA ARG A 84 14.96 -12.02 -3.33
C ARG A 84 15.46 -10.60 -3.52
N GLN A 85 16.77 -10.38 -3.42
CA GLN A 85 17.35 -9.05 -3.57
C GLN A 85 17.11 -8.48 -4.97
N THR A 86 17.26 -9.31 -6.00
CA THR A 86 16.97 -8.93 -7.39
C THR A 86 15.50 -8.55 -7.57
N VAL A 87 14.57 -9.36 -7.06
CA VAL A 87 13.12 -9.09 -7.14
C VAL A 87 12.77 -7.80 -6.41
N LEU A 88 13.28 -7.59 -5.20
CA LEU A 88 13.07 -6.33 -4.46
C LEU A 88 13.63 -5.12 -5.21
N SER A 89 14.80 -5.25 -5.83
CA SER A 89 15.36 -4.19 -6.69
C SER A 89 14.45 -3.90 -7.88
N LEU A 90 13.97 -4.93 -8.57
CA LEU A 90 13.07 -4.77 -9.73
C LEU A 90 11.74 -4.15 -9.34
N VAL A 91 11.15 -4.57 -8.21
CA VAL A 91 9.91 -3.99 -7.69
C VAL A 91 10.11 -2.53 -7.29
N ARG A 92 11.24 -2.20 -6.66
CA ARG A 92 11.61 -0.82 -6.36
C ARG A 92 11.78 0.01 -7.64
N ASP A 93 12.50 -0.53 -8.62
CA ASP A 93 12.71 0.13 -9.90
C ASP A 93 11.41 0.35 -10.65
N LEU A 94 10.45 -0.57 -10.57
CA LEU A 94 9.12 -0.42 -11.18
C LEU A 94 8.33 0.77 -10.59
N VAL A 95 8.52 1.05 -9.30
CA VAL A 95 7.83 2.13 -8.58
C VAL A 95 8.57 3.47 -8.65
N ILE A 96 9.88 3.45 -8.91
CA ILE A 96 10.72 4.65 -9.09
C ILE A 96 10.90 5.05 -10.56
N ASN A 97 10.90 4.08 -11.49
CA ASN A 97 11.01 4.29 -12.95
C ASN A 97 9.90 3.52 -13.68
N PRO A 98 9.18 4.13 -14.63
CA PRO A 98 8.08 3.46 -15.32
C PRO A 98 8.64 2.34 -16.22
N GLN A 99 8.52 1.10 -15.74
CA GLN A 99 8.80 -0.13 -16.49
C GLN A 99 7.50 -0.86 -16.80
N SER A 100 7.55 -1.87 -17.68
CA SER A 100 6.36 -2.69 -17.96
C SER A 100 5.91 -3.46 -16.70
N PRO A 101 4.61 -3.48 -16.35
CA PRO A 101 4.10 -4.27 -15.24
C PRO A 101 4.28 -5.79 -15.45
N ASP A 102 4.53 -6.26 -16.68
CA ASP A 102 4.76 -7.67 -17.02
C ASP A 102 5.99 -8.26 -16.31
N ILE A 103 6.89 -7.41 -15.81
CA ILE A 103 8.05 -7.82 -14.99
C ILE A 103 7.58 -8.55 -13.72
N LEU A 104 6.40 -8.22 -13.18
CA LEU A 104 5.85 -8.88 -12.00
C LEU A 104 5.54 -10.36 -12.25
N ASP A 105 5.07 -10.72 -13.45
CA ASP A 105 4.82 -12.12 -13.82
C ASP A 105 6.13 -12.91 -13.89
N SER A 106 7.17 -12.31 -14.48
CA SER A 106 8.51 -12.89 -14.48
C SER A 106 9.08 -13.05 -13.06
N CYS A 107 8.84 -12.06 -12.18
CA CYS A 107 9.23 -12.15 -10.78
C CYS A 107 8.45 -13.25 -10.03
N ALA A 108 7.18 -13.45 -10.37
CA ALA A 108 6.35 -14.48 -9.75
C ALA A 108 6.87 -15.88 -10.08
N ASP A 109 7.21 -16.13 -11.35
CA ASP A 109 7.79 -17.39 -11.80
C ASP A 109 9.16 -17.64 -11.17
N ALA A 110 10.02 -16.62 -11.12
CA ALA A 110 11.32 -16.70 -10.44
C ALA A 110 11.16 -17.00 -8.95
N CYS A 111 10.24 -16.32 -8.25
CA CYS A 111 9.97 -16.57 -6.84
C CYS A 111 9.52 -18.02 -6.62
N ARG A 112 8.59 -18.52 -7.44
CA ARG A 112 8.07 -19.89 -7.36
C ARG A 112 9.18 -20.93 -7.57
N ALA A 113 10.08 -20.71 -8.53
CA ALA A 113 11.20 -21.60 -8.79
C ALA A 113 12.19 -21.71 -7.61
N HIS A 114 12.26 -20.67 -6.76
CA HIS A 114 13.19 -20.60 -5.62
C HIS A 114 12.49 -20.71 -4.25
N GLY A 115 11.22 -21.12 -4.21
CA GLY A 115 10.46 -21.29 -2.97
C GLY A 115 10.22 -19.97 -2.21
N LEU A 116 10.19 -18.84 -2.91
CA LEU A 116 9.86 -17.53 -2.37
C LEU A 116 8.40 -17.20 -2.67
N GLU A 117 7.81 -16.38 -1.82
CA GLU A 117 6.47 -15.85 -2.00
C GLU A 117 6.56 -14.40 -2.49
N LEU A 118 6.17 -14.15 -3.75
CA LEU A 118 6.19 -12.80 -4.32
C LEU A 118 5.28 -11.84 -3.52
N SER A 119 4.14 -12.33 -3.01
CA SER A 119 3.23 -11.56 -2.17
C SER A 119 3.93 -10.99 -0.94
N ALA A 120 4.73 -11.81 -0.25
CA ALA A 120 5.48 -11.35 0.91
C ALA A 120 6.54 -10.29 0.56
N LEU A 121 7.15 -10.37 -0.62
CA LEU A 121 8.16 -9.40 -1.08
C LEU A 121 7.56 -8.05 -1.48
N ILE A 122 6.41 -8.05 -2.16
CA ILE A 122 5.73 -6.81 -2.57
C ILE A 122 5.23 -6.03 -1.33
N GLN A 123 4.81 -6.76 -0.30
CA GLN A 123 4.28 -6.21 0.95
C GLN A 123 5.36 -5.82 1.97
N GLU A 124 6.62 -6.19 1.72
CA GLU A 124 7.75 -5.89 2.60
C GLU A 124 8.09 -4.38 2.58
N PRO A 125 8.35 -3.76 3.74
CA PRO A 125 8.77 -2.36 3.84
C PRO A 125 10.22 -2.19 3.37
N SER A 126 10.44 -2.28 2.06
CA SER A 126 11.76 -2.35 1.44
C SER A 126 12.28 -1.02 0.90
N ILE A 127 11.44 0.01 0.88
CA ILE A 127 11.76 1.34 0.36
C ILE A 127 11.39 2.34 1.45
N GLU A 128 12.37 2.90 2.16
CA GLU A 128 12.14 3.93 3.20
C GLU A 128 11.04 3.51 4.20
N ASP A 129 11.12 2.29 4.73
CA ASP A 129 10.19 1.70 5.70
C ASP A 129 8.73 1.53 5.22
N HIS A 130 8.47 1.68 3.92
CA HIS A 130 7.18 1.44 3.30
C HIS A 130 7.21 0.41 2.18
N SER A 131 6.04 -0.18 1.92
CA SER A 131 5.84 -1.14 0.84
C SER A 131 5.94 -0.50 -0.55
N ALA A 132 6.20 -1.32 -1.57
CA ALA A 132 6.18 -0.87 -2.96
C ALA A 132 4.81 -0.32 -3.38
N ILE A 133 3.73 -0.83 -2.79
CA ILE A 133 2.35 -0.40 -3.06
C ILE A 133 2.13 1.03 -2.56
N TYR A 134 2.62 1.37 -1.35
CA TYR A 134 2.59 2.74 -0.83
C TYR A 134 3.27 3.72 -1.81
N TRP A 135 4.50 3.40 -2.22
CA TRP A 135 5.24 4.26 -3.13
C TRP A 135 4.61 4.38 -4.51
N ALA A 136 3.91 3.34 -5.00
CA ALA A 136 3.16 3.42 -6.24
C ALA A 136 2.02 4.44 -6.14
N ILE A 137 1.37 4.55 -4.98
CA ILE A 137 0.34 5.56 -4.72
C ILE A 137 0.98 6.95 -4.64
N VAL A 138 2.02 7.12 -3.81
CA VAL A 138 2.71 8.40 -3.60
C VAL A 138 3.28 8.96 -4.91
N ASN A 139 3.86 8.11 -5.74
CA ASN A 139 4.41 8.48 -7.05
C ASN A 139 3.34 8.61 -8.15
N ARG A 140 2.05 8.53 -7.81
CA ARG A 140 0.89 8.62 -8.72
C ARG A 140 0.95 7.62 -9.88
N ARG A 141 1.39 6.39 -9.59
CA ARG A 141 1.47 5.28 -10.56
C ARG A 141 0.32 4.32 -10.42
N GLU A 142 -0.88 4.86 -10.48
CA GLU A 142 -2.12 4.11 -10.24
C GLU A 142 -2.31 2.97 -11.24
N SER A 143 -1.76 3.08 -12.46
CA SER A 143 -1.79 2.02 -13.47
C SER A 143 -1.03 0.76 -13.07
N LEU A 144 -0.06 0.84 -12.14
CA LEU A 144 0.68 -0.31 -11.62
C LEU A 144 -0.04 -1.03 -10.48
N LEU A 145 -0.97 -0.32 -9.80
CA LEU A 145 -1.64 -0.85 -8.61
C LEU A 145 -2.43 -2.12 -8.89
N PRO A 146 -3.19 -2.27 -10.01
CA PRO A 146 -3.90 -3.53 -10.29
C PRO A 146 -2.95 -4.73 -10.36
N SER A 147 -1.79 -4.60 -11.00
CA SER A 147 -0.82 -5.69 -11.13
C SER A 147 -0.10 -5.99 -9.81
N LEU A 148 0.29 -4.95 -9.05
CA LEU A 148 0.89 -5.12 -7.73
C LEU A 148 -0.07 -5.81 -6.76
N LEU A 149 -1.32 -5.36 -6.73
CA LEU A 149 -2.34 -5.89 -5.83
C LEU A 149 -2.77 -7.30 -6.20
N ALA A 150 -2.75 -7.66 -7.49
CA ALA A 150 -3.01 -9.03 -7.93
C ALA A 150 -1.97 -10.03 -7.40
N HIS A 151 -0.70 -9.63 -7.33
CA HIS A 151 0.41 -10.45 -6.82
C HIS A 151 0.62 -10.36 -5.30
N ALA A 152 0.00 -9.38 -4.63
CA ALA A 152 0.12 -9.14 -3.19
C ALA A 152 -1.00 -9.79 -2.33
N VAL A 153 -1.87 -10.63 -2.90
CA VAL A 153 -2.93 -11.30 -2.12
C VAL A 153 -2.34 -12.48 -1.34
N PRO A 154 -2.71 -12.70 -0.07
CA PRO A 154 -3.58 -11.86 0.77
C PRO A 154 -2.85 -10.62 1.32
N LEU A 155 -3.55 -9.50 1.40
CA LEU A 155 -3.00 -8.27 1.98
C LEU A 155 -2.88 -8.38 3.49
N THR A 156 -1.74 -7.99 4.04
CA THR A 156 -1.49 -7.88 5.47
C THR A 156 -2.11 -6.60 6.02
N SER A 157 -2.42 -6.58 7.31
CA SER A 157 -2.91 -5.36 7.99
C SER A 157 -1.92 -4.19 7.89
N ALA A 158 -0.61 -4.47 7.86
CA ALA A 158 0.43 -3.46 7.70
C ALA A 158 0.33 -2.83 6.30
N THR A 159 0.25 -3.65 5.25
CA THR A 159 0.11 -3.17 3.87
C THR A 159 -1.19 -2.40 3.64
N ILE A 160 -2.31 -2.81 4.25
CA ILE A 160 -3.57 -2.05 4.20
C ILE A 160 -3.41 -0.67 4.83
N SER A 161 -2.68 -0.58 5.95
CA SER A 161 -2.40 0.69 6.62
C SER A 161 -1.48 1.58 5.78
N ASP A 162 -0.49 0.99 5.13
CA ASP A 162 0.39 1.64 4.15
C ASP A 162 -0.40 2.20 2.96
N ILE A 163 -1.31 1.41 2.37
CA ILE A 163 -2.17 1.86 1.26
C ILE A 163 -3.01 3.06 1.69
N ARG A 164 -3.63 2.99 2.88
CA ARG A 164 -4.40 4.10 3.47
C ARG A 164 -3.54 5.33 3.67
N LEU A 165 -2.35 5.18 4.22
CA LEU A 165 -1.39 6.27 4.41
C LEU A 165 -0.98 6.90 3.08
N GLY A 166 -0.68 6.10 2.06
CA GLY A 166 -0.33 6.60 0.73
C GLY A 166 -1.47 7.41 0.10
N CYS A 167 -2.71 6.93 0.24
CA CYS A 167 -3.89 7.68 -0.22
C CYS A 167 -4.04 8.99 0.56
N LEU A 168 -3.82 8.97 1.87
CA LEU A 168 -3.91 10.16 2.73
C LEU A 168 -2.86 11.22 2.35
N VAL A 169 -1.60 10.81 2.20
CA VAL A 169 -0.46 11.66 1.81
C VAL A 169 -0.72 12.33 0.45
N THR A 170 -1.28 11.58 -0.50
CA THR A 170 -1.63 12.12 -1.83
C THR A 170 -2.97 12.83 -1.86
N SER A 171 -3.76 12.68 -0.80
CA SER A 171 -5.14 13.18 -0.65
C SER A 171 -6.03 12.76 -1.81
N ASN A 172 -5.87 11.51 -2.21
CA ASN A 172 -6.58 10.91 -3.33
C ASN A 172 -7.76 10.07 -2.81
N GLU A 173 -8.83 10.75 -2.43
CA GLU A 173 -10.07 10.12 -1.95
C GLU A 173 -10.70 9.22 -3.02
N THR A 174 -10.62 9.61 -4.29
CA THR A 174 -11.17 8.81 -5.40
C THR A 174 -10.49 7.45 -5.50
N LEU A 175 -9.16 7.41 -5.40
CA LEU A 175 -8.39 6.16 -5.38
C LEU A 175 -8.70 5.34 -4.13
N PHE A 176 -8.76 5.98 -2.96
CA PHE A 176 -9.12 5.30 -1.71
C PHE A 176 -10.47 4.61 -1.80
N GLN A 177 -11.50 5.31 -2.28
CA GLN A 177 -12.83 4.73 -2.48
C GLN A 177 -12.82 3.64 -3.56
N ALA A 178 -12.06 3.81 -4.65
CA ALA A 178 -11.93 2.79 -5.68
C ALA A 178 -11.34 1.48 -5.14
N LEU A 179 -10.27 1.58 -4.33
CA LEU A 179 -9.63 0.43 -3.69
C LEU A 179 -10.52 -0.20 -2.60
N ARG A 180 -11.22 0.63 -1.80
CA ARG A 180 -12.12 0.18 -0.73
C ARG A 180 -13.34 -0.57 -1.26
N CYS A 181 -13.97 -0.01 -2.30
CA CYS A 181 -15.19 -0.52 -2.89
C CYS A 181 -14.94 -1.49 -4.06
N GLN A 182 -13.67 -1.81 -4.37
CA GLN A 182 -13.29 -2.64 -5.51
C GLN A 182 -13.91 -2.16 -6.82
N ARG A 183 -13.93 -0.84 -7.05
CA ARG A 183 -14.38 -0.24 -8.31
C ARG A 183 -13.28 -0.42 -9.36
N ASP A 184 -13.62 -0.30 -10.65
CA ASP A 184 -12.62 -0.41 -11.72
C ASP A 184 -11.46 0.57 -11.50
N PRO A 185 -10.20 0.17 -11.72
CA PRO A 185 -9.72 -1.12 -12.27
C PRO A 185 -9.53 -2.26 -11.25
N PHE A 186 -9.98 -2.10 -9.99
CA PHE A 186 -9.74 -3.02 -8.87
C PHE A 186 -10.83 -4.09 -8.65
N THR A 187 -11.82 -4.19 -9.54
CA THR A 187 -12.94 -5.15 -9.48
C THR A 187 -12.52 -6.62 -9.42
N LYS A 188 -11.33 -6.94 -9.91
CA LYS A 188 -10.77 -8.32 -9.91
C LYS A 188 -10.05 -8.68 -8.61
N GLN A 189 -9.87 -7.73 -7.71
CA GLN A 189 -9.08 -7.93 -6.50
C GLN A 189 -9.91 -8.63 -5.42
N LYS A 190 -9.40 -9.76 -4.91
CA LYS A 190 -10.07 -10.55 -3.86
C LYS A 190 -9.85 -10.02 -2.44
N ALA A 191 -8.98 -9.03 -2.26
CA ALA A 191 -8.65 -8.46 -0.96
C ALA A 191 -9.42 -7.13 -0.78
N PRO A 192 -10.56 -7.12 -0.06
CA PRO A 192 -11.20 -5.86 0.30
C PRO A 192 -10.32 -5.10 1.29
N LEU A 193 -10.09 -3.81 1.06
CA LEU A 193 -9.64 -2.90 2.12
C LEU A 193 -10.77 -2.60 3.12
N SER A 194 -12.01 -2.98 2.77
CA SER A 194 -13.18 -2.78 3.60
C SER A 194 -13.15 -3.67 4.84
N THR A 195 -13.42 -3.05 5.97
CA THR A 195 -13.54 -3.67 7.30
C THR A 195 -14.91 -4.32 7.54
N SER A 196 -15.77 -4.40 6.52
CA SER A 196 -17.12 -4.94 6.66
C SER A 196 -17.08 -6.42 7.03
N SER A 197 -17.73 -6.77 8.14
CA SER A 197 -17.84 -8.13 8.65
C SER A 197 -18.54 -9.04 7.63
N GLY A 198 -17.92 -10.16 7.24
CA GLY A 198 -18.50 -11.10 6.28
C GLY A 198 -19.85 -11.71 6.71
N ALA A 199 -20.19 -11.66 8.00
CA ALA A 199 -21.50 -12.08 8.51
C ALA A 199 -22.63 -11.19 7.98
N ASP A 200 -22.39 -9.88 7.84
CA ASP A 200 -23.37 -8.93 7.34
C ASP A 200 -23.66 -9.18 5.86
N THR A 201 -22.65 -9.60 5.09
CA THR A 201 -22.79 -9.96 3.67
C THR A 201 -23.69 -11.16 3.45
N LEU A 202 -23.69 -12.16 4.35
CA LEU A 202 -24.55 -13.34 4.22
C LEU A 202 -26.04 -12.98 4.34
N VAL A 203 -26.39 -11.99 5.17
CA VAL A 203 -27.79 -11.59 5.42
C VAL A 203 -28.23 -10.47 4.48
N LEU A 204 -27.33 -9.54 4.15
CA LEU A 204 -27.64 -8.41 3.29
C LEU A 204 -27.59 -8.76 1.79
N GLY A 205 -26.83 -9.79 1.42
CA GLY A 205 -26.47 -10.12 0.05
C GLY A 205 -25.36 -9.20 -0.48
N SER A 206 -25.23 -9.08 -1.81
CA SER A 206 -24.37 -8.07 -2.42
C SER A 206 -24.95 -6.68 -2.16
N THR A 207 -24.26 -5.89 -1.36
CA THR A 207 -24.61 -4.48 -1.14
C THR A 207 -23.93 -3.62 -2.20
N PRO A 208 -24.65 -2.72 -2.87
CA PRO A 208 -24.02 -1.69 -3.69
C PRO A 208 -23.02 -0.88 -2.85
N ALA A 209 -21.93 -0.43 -3.46
CA ALA A 209 -20.99 0.45 -2.80
C ALA A 209 -21.69 1.75 -2.35
N ASP A 210 -21.30 2.26 -1.19
CA ASP A 210 -21.69 3.61 -0.77
C ASP A 210 -21.00 4.64 -1.67
N ASP A 211 -21.64 5.79 -1.85
CA ASP A 211 -21.11 6.90 -2.62
C ASP A 211 -20.73 8.01 -1.64
N ILE A 212 -19.42 8.25 -1.51
CA ILE A 212 -18.84 9.20 -0.57
C ILE A 212 -18.00 10.17 -1.38
N SER A 213 -18.25 11.46 -1.21
CA SER A 213 -17.45 12.51 -1.83
C SER A 213 -17.01 13.52 -0.78
N ILE A 214 -15.72 13.84 -0.78
CA ILE A 214 -15.11 14.79 0.13
C ILE A 214 -14.74 16.03 -0.67
N ARG A 215 -15.19 17.20 -0.19
CA ARG A 215 -14.82 18.51 -0.73
C ARG A 215 -14.01 19.26 0.32
N GLU A 216 -12.75 19.52 0.02
CA GLU A 216 -11.91 20.37 0.86
C GLU A 216 -12.38 21.83 0.74
N LEU A 217 -12.40 22.53 1.88
CA LEU A 217 -12.71 23.96 1.95
C LEU A 217 -11.41 24.76 2.12
N GLU A 218 -11.41 26.02 1.67
CA GLU A 218 -10.27 26.91 1.92
C GLU A 218 -10.15 27.20 3.43
N GLY A 219 -8.98 26.94 4.01
CA GLY A 219 -8.69 27.21 5.43
C GLY A 219 -7.94 26.09 6.15
N GLU A 220 -8.00 26.10 7.48
CA GLU A 220 -7.34 25.16 8.41
C GLU A 220 -7.97 23.75 8.36
N GLY A 221 -7.76 23.03 7.25
CA GLY A 221 -8.13 21.60 7.20
C GLY A 221 -9.64 21.31 7.23
N ALA A 222 -10.46 22.29 6.87
CA ALA A 222 -11.91 22.13 6.84
C ALA A 222 -12.33 21.34 5.59
N PHE A 223 -13.32 20.44 5.75
CA PHE A 223 -13.87 19.67 4.64
C PHE A 223 -15.38 19.45 4.81
N VAL A 224 -16.05 19.18 3.69
CA VAL A 224 -17.45 18.76 3.62
C VAL A 224 -17.50 17.35 3.06
N ALA A 225 -18.11 16.44 3.81
CA ALA A 225 -18.37 15.09 3.35
C ALA A 225 -19.84 14.95 2.92
N ASP A 226 -20.07 14.65 1.65
CA ASP A 226 -21.38 14.23 1.14
C ASP A 226 -21.38 12.69 1.06
N MET A 227 -22.33 12.07 1.74
CA MET A 227 -22.41 10.62 1.91
C MET A 227 -23.79 10.12 1.50
N ARG A 228 -23.81 9.19 0.55
CA ARG A 228 -24.98 8.46 0.09
C ARG A 228 -24.80 6.98 0.41
N ILE A 229 -25.51 6.55 1.45
CA ILE A 229 -25.39 5.20 1.97
C ILE A 229 -26.48 4.32 1.34
N SER A 230 -26.03 3.33 0.56
CA SER A 230 -26.91 2.38 -0.09
C SER A 230 -27.58 1.48 0.94
N LEU A 231 -28.90 1.29 0.80
CA LEU A 231 -29.70 0.39 1.66
C LEU A 231 -29.61 0.69 3.16
N TRP A 232 -29.41 1.95 3.55
CA TRP A 232 -29.23 2.38 4.96
C TRP A 232 -30.20 1.73 5.94
N GLN A 233 -31.52 1.83 5.70
CA GLN A 233 -32.54 1.26 6.60
C GLN A 233 -32.41 -0.25 6.76
N LYS A 234 -32.14 -0.97 5.66
CA LYS A 234 -31.97 -2.43 5.66
C LYS A 234 -30.70 -2.81 6.45
N ARG A 235 -29.58 -2.11 6.20
CA ARG A 235 -28.31 -2.33 6.89
C ARG A 235 -28.41 -2.04 8.39
N MET A 236 -29.05 -0.93 8.77
CA MET A 236 -29.31 -0.61 10.18
C MET A 236 -30.20 -1.63 10.88
N ARG A 237 -31.25 -2.14 10.22
CA ARG A 237 -32.13 -3.18 10.80
C ARG A 237 -31.40 -4.50 11.06
N ILE A 238 -30.47 -4.87 10.17
CA ILE A 238 -29.78 -6.18 10.22
C ILE A 238 -28.51 -6.12 11.09
N SER A 239 -27.64 -5.14 10.85
CA SER A 239 -26.32 -5.04 11.51
C SER A 239 -26.35 -4.14 12.75
N GLY A 240 -27.37 -3.28 12.90
CA GLY A 240 -27.45 -2.29 13.99
C GLY A 240 -26.45 -1.13 13.85
N ARG A 241 -25.53 -1.21 12.89
CA ARG A 241 -24.53 -0.18 12.59
C ARG A 241 -24.23 -0.12 11.10
N VAL A 242 -23.78 1.05 10.64
CA VAL A 242 -23.30 1.27 9.29
C VAL A 242 -22.00 2.06 9.37
N SER A 243 -20.90 1.46 8.95
CA SER A 243 -19.58 2.08 8.95
C SER A 243 -19.25 2.66 7.59
N VAL A 244 -18.87 3.93 7.57
CA VAL A 244 -18.31 4.64 6.42
C VAL A 244 -16.85 4.98 6.71
N GLU A 245 -15.99 4.94 5.69
CA GLU A 245 -14.59 5.38 5.79
C GLU A 245 -14.29 6.28 4.59
N PHE A 246 -13.54 7.34 4.81
CA PHE A 246 -13.10 8.31 3.83
C PHE A 246 -11.77 8.94 4.29
N ILE A 247 -11.05 9.59 3.39
CA ILE A 247 -9.89 10.41 3.72
C ILE A 247 -10.17 11.88 3.42
N ALA A 248 -9.65 12.76 4.26
CA ALA A 248 -9.71 14.21 4.08
C ALA A 248 -8.38 14.82 4.55
N ARG A 249 -7.97 15.94 3.95
CA ARG A 249 -6.92 16.79 4.53
C ARG A 249 -7.47 17.55 5.73
N GLY A 250 -6.71 17.51 6.82
CA GLY A 250 -6.87 18.36 8.00
C GLY A 250 -5.67 19.30 8.15
#